data_AF-A0A653N549-F1
#
_entry.id   AF-A0A653N549-F1
#
_cell.length_a   1.000
_cell.length_b   1.000
_cell.length_c   1.000
_cell.angle_alpha   90.00
_cell.angle_beta   90.00
_cell.angle_gamma   90.00
#
_symmetry.space_group_name_H-M   'P 1'
#
loop_
_entity.id
_entity.type
_entity.pdbx_description
1 polymer ?
#
loop_
_entity_poly.entity_id
_entity_poly.type
_entity_poly.pdbx_seq_one_letter_code
_entity_poly.pdbx_strand_id
1 'polypeptide(L)'
;MAPETAYVQGGYSAYGSIWGAYLPIIYGVKDKLTYIHVQHYNAGSGIGMDGNNYNQGTADYEVAMADMLLHGFPVGGNANNIFPPLRSDQVMIGLPAAPAAAPSGGYISPTEMKKALDYIIKGIPFGGKYKLSSQSGYPAFRGLMSWSINWDAKNNFEFSNNYRTYFDSLSLQK
;
A
#
# COMPACT_ATOMS: atom_id res chain seq x y z
N MET A 1 12.09 0.29 3.47
CA MET A 1 12.42 -0.81 2.52
C MET A 1 11.37 -0.86 1.40
N ALA A 2 11.71 -1.38 0.22
CA ALA A 2 10.89 -1.28 -1.00
C ALA A 2 10.67 -2.62 -1.75
N PRO A 3 10.18 -3.69 -1.09
CA PRO A 3 9.91 -4.94 -1.81
C PRO A 3 8.70 -4.81 -2.76
N GLU A 4 8.62 -5.68 -3.75
CA GLU A 4 7.42 -5.86 -4.58
C GLU A 4 6.34 -6.64 -3.81
N THR A 5 5.08 -6.49 -4.20
CA THR A 5 3.92 -7.10 -3.51
C THR A 5 4.00 -8.63 -3.43
N ALA A 6 4.57 -9.31 -4.43
CA ALA A 6 4.79 -10.76 -4.40
C ALA A 6 5.60 -11.21 -3.18
N TYR A 7 6.59 -10.44 -2.77
CA TYR A 7 7.48 -10.76 -1.64
C TYR A 7 6.86 -10.48 -0.28
N VAL A 8 5.71 -9.78 -0.23
CA VAL A 8 5.05 -9.36 1.01
C VAL A 8 3.62 -9.88 1.04
N GLN A 9 2.67 -9.19 0.40
CA GLN A 9 1.24 -9.57 0.36
C GLN A 9 1.03 -10.91 -0.34
N GLY A 10 1.88 -11.26 -1.31
CA GLY A 10 1.88 -12.58 -1.92
C GLY A 10 2.04 -13.74 -0.92
N GLY A 11 2.62 -13.44 0.26
CA GLY A 11 2.68 -14.33 1.42
C GLY A 11 1.31 -14.82 1.92
N TYR A 12 0.23 -14.10 1.63
CA TYR A 12 -1.14 -14.54 1.96
C TYR A 12 -1.54 -15.78 1.16
N SER A 13 -1.21 -15.81 -0.13
CA SER A 13 -1.56 -16.92 -1.02
C SER A 13 -0.58 -18.09 -0.90
N ALA A 14 0.72 -17.81 -0.78
CA ALA A 14 1.76 -18.84 -0.70
C ALA A 14 2.96 -18.35 0.13
N TYR A 15 3.63 -19.26 0.84
CA TYR A 15 4.82 -18.96 1.62
C TYR A 15 5.99 -19.87 1.24
N GLY A 16 6.78 -19.42 0.26
CA GLY A 16 7.87 -20.18 -0.33
C GLY A 16 8.34 -19.60 -1.67
N SER A 17 9.58 -19.89 -2.07
CA SER A 17 10.26 -19.18 -3.16
C SER A 17 10.24 -17.66 -2.90
N ILE A 18 9.80 -16.84 -3.85
CA ILE A 18 9.67 -15.39 -3.68
C ILE A 18 8.44 -14.99 -2.85
N TRP A 19 7.40 -15.82 -2.81
CA TRP A 19 6.11 -15.48 -2.22
C TRP A 19 6.21 -15.37 -0.70
N GLY A 20 6.05 -14.14 -0.19
CA GLY A 20 6.21 -13.82 1.23
C GLY A 20 7.65 -13.83 1.76
N ALA A 21 8.66 -13.93 0.89
CA ALA A 21 10.06 -14.06 1.32
C ALA A 21 10.62 -12.83 2.08
N TYR A 22 9.98 -11.66 1.96
CA TYR A 22 10.35 -10.49 2.76
C TYR A 22 9.71 -10.46 4.15
N LEU A 23 8.66 -11.24 4.42
CA LEU A 23 8.00 -11.27 5.73
C LEU A 23 8.97 -11.58 6.89
N PRO A 24 9.88 -12.57 6.84
CA PRO A 24 10.83 -12.79 7.93
C PRO A 24 11.83 -11.63 8.08
N ILE A 25 12.19 -10.95 6.99
CA ILE A 25 13.07 -9.76 7.05
C ILE A 25 12.33 -8.60 7.73
N ILE A 26 11.10 -8.31 7.30
CA ILE A 26 10.26 -7.27 7.89
C ILE A 26 10.08 -7.53 9.38
N TYR A 27 9.71 -8.75 9.76
CA TYR A 27 9.52 -9.13 11.16
C TYR A 27 10.80 -8.99 11.98
N GLY A 28 11.93 -9.50 11.47
CA GLY A 28 13.22 -9.50 12.16
C GLY A 28 13.82 -8.11 12.39
N VAL A 29 13.36 -7.09 11.64
CA VAL A 29 13.81 -5.69 11.80
C VAL A 29 12.68 -4.72 12.13
N LYS A 30 11.49 -5.20 12.50
CA LYS A 30 10.30 -4.34 12.69
C LYS A 30 10.46 -3.29 13.80
N ASP A 31 11.34 -3.54 14.76
CA ASP A 31 11.70 -2.60 15.84
C ASP A 31 12.60 -1.45 15.36
N LYS A 32 13.37 -1.68 14.28
CA LYS A 32 14.28 -0.69 13.65
C LYS A 32 13.70 -0.09 12.37
N LEU A 33 12.67 -0.72 11.80
CA LEU A 33 12.07 -0.31 10.56
C LEU A 33 11.40 1.05 10.72
N THR A 34 11.93 2.07 10.03
CA THR A 34 11.32 3.40 10.01
C THR A 34 10.04 3.39 9.19
N TYR A 35 10.09 2.80 7.99
CA TYR A 35 8.92 2.52 7.15
C TYR A 35 9.21 1.49 6.05
N ILE A 36 8.16 0.86 5.55
CA ILE A 36 8.10 0.05 4.34
C ILE A 36 7.14 0.71 3.35
N HIS A 37 7.56 0.77 2.09
CA HIS A 37 6.76 1.24 0.96
C HIS A 37 6.80 0.18 -0.13
N VAL A 38 5.88 -0.79 -0.04
CA VAL A 38 5.78 -1.87 -1.02
C VAL A 38 5.50 -1.28 -2.40
N GLN A 39 6.09 -1.85 -3.45
CA GLN A 39 5.89 -1.40 -4.83
C GLN A 39 4.53 -1.89 -5.33
N HIS A 40 3.53 -1.01 -5.36
CA HIS A 40 2.16 -1.29 -5.82
C HIS A 40 2.04 -1.15 -7.35
N TYR A 41 3.05 -1.59 -8.07
CA TYR A 41 3.14 -1.46 -9.53
C TYR A 41 3.97 -2.59 -10.14
N ASN A 42 3.82 -2.78 -11.45
CA ASN A 42 4.31 -3.97 -12.17
C ASN A 42 3.86 -5.29 -11.51
N ALA A 43 2.72 -5.27 -10.81
CA ALA A 43 2.25 -6.36 -9.96
C ALA A 43 1.07 -7.14 -10.55
N GLY A 44 0.40 -6.60 -11.57
CA GLY A 44 -0.81 -7.18 -12.15
C GLY A 44 -2.01 -7.04 -11.21
N SER A 45 -2.22 -8.02 -10.34
CA SER A 45 -3.29 -8.01 -9.34
C SER A 45 -2.82 -8.59 -8.01
N GLY A 46 -3.59 -8.39 -6.96
CA GLY A 46 -3.30 -8.88 -5.62
C GLY A 46 -4.57 -9.31 -4.90
N ILE A 47 -4.46 -10.39 -4.13
CA ILE A 47 -5.57 -10.93 -3.35
C ILE A 47 -5.59 -10.23 -1.99
N GLY A 48 -6.69 -9.56 -1.66
CA GLY A 48 -6.89 -8.93 -0.36
C GLY A 48 -7.14 -9.97 0.75
N MET A 49 -7.11 -9.52 2.02
CA MET A 49 -7.42 -10.39 3.16
C MET A 49 -8.85 -10.94 3.16
N ASP A 50 -9.74 -10.31 2.38
CA ASP A 50 -11.11 -10.74 2.15
C ASP A 50 -11.22 -11.82 1.05
N GLY A 51 -10.10 -12.25 0.48
CA GLY A 51 -10.03 -13.26 -0.57
C GLY A 51 -10.37 -12.77 -1.98
N ASN A 52 -10.73 -11.49 -2.13
CA ASN A 52 -11.04 -10.91 -3.44
C ASN A 52 -9.76 -10.49 -4.17
N ASN A 53 -9.76 -10.63 -5.50
CA ASN A 53 -8.67 -10.17 -6.35
C ASN A 53 -8.89 -8.71 -6.77
N TYR A 54 -7.87 -7.87 -6.59
CA TYR A 54 -7.88 -6.45 -6.93
C TYR A 54 -6.78 -6.14 -7.94
N ASN A 55 -7.08 -5.32 -8.94
CA ASN A 55 -6.12 -4.97 -9.99
C ASN A 55 -5.30 -3.74 -9.56
N GLN A 56 -4.00 -3.75 -9.84
CA GLN A 56 -3.12 -2.61 -9.59
C GLN A 56 -3.64 -1.33 -10.28
N GLY A 57 -3.33 -0.16 -9.72
CA GLY A 57 -3.77 1.12 -10.27
C GLY A 57 -5.24 1.47 -9.96
N THR A 58 -5.84 0.81 -8.96
CA THR A 58 -7.23 1.06 -8.52
C THR A 58 -7.26 1.36 -7.03
N ALA A 59 -8.16 2.25 -6.60
CA ALA A 59 -8.25 2.63 -5.19
C ALA A 59 -8.47 1.43 -4.26
N ASP A 60 -9.31 0.46 -4.67
CA ASP A 60 -9.52 -0.77 -3.90
C ASP A 60 -8.23 -1.58 -3.69
N TYR A 61 -7.38 -1.71 -4.72
CA TYR A 61 -6.10 -2.40 -4.61
C TYR A 61 -5.16 -1.68 -3.62
N GLU A 62 -5.10 -0.35 -3.68
CA GLU A 62 -4.24 0.42 -2.79
C GLU A 62 -4.65 0.26 -1.33
N VAL A 63 -5.96 0.28 -1.06
CA VAL A 63 -6.47 0.02 0.29
C VAL A 63 -6.21 -1.42 0.71
N ALA A 64 -6.55 -2.41 -0.13
CA ALA A 64 -6.40 -3.82 0.20
C ALA A 64 -4.96 -4.21 0.52
N MET A 65 -4.00 -3.79 -0.30
CA MET A 65 -2.60 -4.15 -0.12
C MET A 65 -1.96 -3.43 1.07
N ALA A 66 -2.34 -2.19 1.36
CA ALA A 66 -1.83 -1.47 2.54
C ALA A 66 -2.41 -2.02 3.84
N ASP A 67 -3.70 -2.36 3.84
CA ASP A 67 -4.42 -2.85 5.02
C ASP A 67 -3.82 -4.17 5.55
N MET A 68 -3.28 -5.01 4.67
CA MET A 68 -2.53 -6.21 5.07
C MET A 68 -1.38 -5.90 6.03
N LEU A 69 -0.62 -4.82 5.81
CA LEU A 69 0.46 -4.43 6.72
C LEU A 69 -0.03 -3.64 7.93
N LEU A 70 -1.15 -2.93 7.81
CA LEU A 70 -1.75 -2.15 8.89
C LEU A 70 -2.47 -3.02 9.93
N HIS A 71 -3.05 -4.13 9.48
CA HIS A 71 -3.85 -5.04 10.31
C HIS A 71 -3.16 -6.37 10.60
N GLY A 72 -2.27 -6.81 9.71
CA GLY A 72 -1.75 -8.17 9.73
C GLY A 72 -2.68 -9.15 9.02
N PHE A 73 -2.14 -10.28 8.58
CA PHE A 73 -2.85 -11.24 7.73
C PHE A 73 -2.35 -12.69 7.92
N PRO A 74 -3.18 -13.71 7.64
CA PRO A 74 -2.76 -15.10 7.68
C PRO A 74 -1.83 -15.44 6.51
N VAL A 75 -0.70 -16.06 6.80
CA VAL A 75 0.32 -16.44 5.82
C VAL A 75 -0.01 -17.82 5.24
N GLY A 76 0.00 -17.93 3.91
CA GLY A 76 -0.27 -19.17 3.17
C GLY A 76 -1.65 -19.76 3.44
N GLY A 77 -2.66 -18.90 3.66
CA GLY A 77 -4.02 -19.32 4.02
C GLY A 77 -4.13 -20.02 5.39
N ASN A 78 -3.09 -19.98 6.23
CA ASN A 78 -3.09 -20.63 7.53
C ASN A 78 -3.47 -19.64 8.64
N ALA A 79 -4.69 -19.76 9.17
CA ALA A 79 -5.20 -18.91 10.26
C ALA A 79 -4.38 -19.01 11.57
N ASN A 80 -3.56 -20.05 11.74
CA ASN A 80 -2.67 -20.20 12.89
C ASN A 80 -1.28 -19.57 12.68
N ASN A 81 -1.01 -19.02 11.49
CA ASN A 81 0.25 -18.37 11.15
C ASN A 81 -0.01 -16.93 10.69
N ILE A 82 -0.19 -16.02 11.65
CA ILE A 82 -0.51 -14.61 11.38
C ILE A 82 0.78 -13.79 11.29
N PHE A 83 0.97 -13.10 10.16
CA PHE A 83 1.92 -12.00 10.10
C PHE A 83 1.35 -10.80 10.87
N PRO A 84 2.03 -10.29 11.91
CA PRO A 84 1.47 -9.26 12.77
C PRO A 84 1.38 -7.89 12.08
N PRO A 85 0.48 -7.00 12.54
CA PRO A 85 0.43 -5.63 12.06
C PRO A 85 1.74 -4.90 12.33
N LEU A 86 2.08 -3.98 11.42
CA LEU A 86 3.06 -2.93 11.69
C LEU A 86 2.35 -1.72 12.30
N ARG A 87 3.10 -0.83 12.96
CA ARG A 87 2.54 0.47 13.33
C ARG A 87 2.17 1.22 12.06
N SER A 88 1.08 1.97 12.07
CA SER A 88 0.66 2.74 10.89
C SER A 88 1.74 3.72 10.41
N ASP A 89 2.54 4.25 11.34
CA ASP A 89 3.69 5.11 11.02
C ASP A 89 4.85 4.39 10.31
N GLN A 90 4.81 3.07 10.19
CA GLN A 90 5.76 2.26 9.43
C GLN A 90 5.23 1.89 8.04
N VAL A 91 3.96 2.16 7.72
CA VAL A 91 3.35 1.73 6.46
C VAL A 91 3.20 2.90 5.50
N MET A 92 3.75 2.75 4.31
CA MET A 92 3.62 3.65 3.16
C MET A 92 3.24 2.83 1.91
N ILE A 93 2.78 3.51 0.87
CA ILE A 93 2.50 2.90 -0.45
C ILE A 93 3.51 3.44 -1.47
N GLY A 94 4.11 2.55 -2.27
CA GLY A 94 5.02 2.91 -3.37
C GLY A 94 4.29 2.93 -4.71
N LEU A 95 4.29 4.08 -5.39
CA LEU A 95 3.55 4.29 -6.64
C LEU A 95 4.46 4.77 -7.80
N PRO A 96 4.08 4.52 -9.07
CA PRO A 96 4.72 5.17 -10.21
C PRO A 96 4.35 6.65 -10.26
N ALA A 97 5.33 7.54 -10.46
CA ALA A 97 5.10 8.98 -10.62
C ALA A 97 4.36 9.33 -11.92
N ALA A 98 4.46 8.45 -12.93
CA ALA A 98 3.85 8.57 -14.24
C ALA A 98 3.60 7.18 -14.81
N PRO A 99 2.69 7.01 -15.78
CA PRO A 99 2.43 5.70 -16.41
C PRO A 99 3.69 5.03 -16.95
N ALA A 100 4.57 5.79 -17.60
CA ALA A 100 5.82 5.28 -18.19
C ALA A 100 6.86 4.83 -17.15
N ALA A 101 6.70 5.18 -15.88
CA ALA A 101 7.60 4.77 -14.80
C ALA A 101 7.38 3.29 -14.38
N ALA A 102 6.22 2.71 -14.72
CA ALA A 102 5.89 1.31 -14.50
C ALA A 102 5.20 0.74 -15.75
N PRO A 103 5.98 0.27 -16.75
CA PRO A 103 5.44 -0.15 -18.05
C PRO A 103 4.44 -1.30 -17.98
N SER A 104 4.50 -2.14 -16.94
CA SER A 104 3.56 -3.25 -16.73
C SER A 104 2.31 -2.83 -15.93
N GLY A 105 2.12 -1.54 -15.68
CA GLY A 105 0.95 -0.97 -15.00
C GLY A 105 1.19 -0.62 -13.53
N GLY A 106 0.14 -0.09 -12.89
CA GLY A 106 0.16 0.31 -11.47
C GLY A 106 0.17 1.82 -11.24
N TYR A 107 0.25 2.65 -12.29
CA TYR A 107 -0.07 4.07 -12.14
C TYR A 107 -1.55 4.23 -11.80
N ILE A 108 -1.83 5.08 -10.81
CA ILE A 108 -3.16 5.48 -10.36
C ILE A 108 -3.26 7.00 -10.44
N SER A 109 -4.40 7.51 -10.93
CA SER A 109 -4.61 8.96 -11.00
C SER A 109 -4.66 9.59 -9.60
N PRO A 110 -4.24 10.85 -9.43
CA PRO A 110 -4.34 11.54 -8.14
C PRO A 110 -5.76 11.55 -7.56
N THR A 111 -6.79 11.62 -8.39
CA THR A 111 -8.19 11.58 -7.96
C THR A 111 -8.55 10.25 -7.31
N GLU A 112 -8.21 9.13 -7.94
CA GLU A 112 -8.50 7.81 -7.37
C GLU A 112 -7.62 7.51 -6.15
N MET A 113 -6.35 7.91 -6.18
CA MET A 113 -5.47 7.69 -5.04
C MET A 113 -5.88 8.49 -3.80
N LYS A 114 -6.40 9.72 -3.97
CA LYS A 114 -6.92 10.51 -2.85
C LYS A 114 -8.14 9.83 -2.19
N LYS A 115 -8.97 9.11 -2.95
CA LYS A 115 -10.04 8.28 -2.37
C LYS A 115 -9.46 7.16 -1.50
N ALA A 116 -8.44 6.46 -1.98
CA ALA A 116 -7.76 5.43 -1.20
C ALA A 116 -7.12 6.01 0.07
N LEU A 117 -6.45 7.16 -0.03
CA LEU A 117 -5.85 7.86 1.12
C LEU A 117 -6.90 8.32 2.13
N ASP A 118 -8.02 8.89 1.69
CA ASP A 118 -9.10 9.29 2.59
C ASP A 118 -9.69 8.07 3.31
N TYR A 119 -9.81 6.93 2.63
CA TYR A 119 -10.29 5.72 3.28
C TYR A 119 -9.27 5.18 4.29
N ILE A 120 -8.01 5.01 3.88
CA ILE A 120 -6.93 4.51 4.76
C ILE A 120 -6.73 5.42 5.97
N ILE A 121 -6.64 6.73 5.78
CA ILE A 121 -6.24 7.68 6.83
C ILE A 121 -7.44 8.06 7.71
N LYS A 122 -8.60 8.31 7.11
CA LYS A 122 -9.77 8.91 7.79
C LYS A 122 -10.94 7.93 7.97
N GLY A 123 -10.86 6.72 7.42
CA GLY A 123 -11.96 5.76 7.45
C GLY A 123 -13.14 6.14 6.54
N ILE A 124 -12.97 7.07 5.59
CA ILE A 124 -14.04 7.54 4.71
C ILE A 124 -14.12 6.63 3.47
N PRO A 125 -15.15 5.77 3.33
CA PRO A 125 -15.27 4.88 2.18
C PRO A 125 -15.64 5.66 0.91
N PHE A 126 -15.22 5.15 -0.24
CA PHE A 126 -15.46 5.78 -1.56
C PHE A 126 -16.39 4.97 -2.48
N GLY A 127 -17.11 3.98 -1.94
CA GLY A 127 -17.96 3.07 -2.72
C GLY A 127 -17.21 1.97 -3.45
N GLY A 128 -15.93 1.74 -3.09
CA GLY A 128 -15.16 0.57 -3.51
C GLY A 128 -15.69 -0.74 -2.94
N LYS A 129 -15.16 -1.85 -3.45
CA LYS A 129 -15.51 -3.20 -2.99
C LYS A 129 -14.77 -3.61 -1.72
N TYR A 130 -13.54 -3.13 -1.53
CA TYR A 130 -12.74 -3.51 -0.37
C TYR A 130 -13.24 -2.81 0.89
N LYS A 131 -13.29 -3.54 2.00
CA LYS A 131 -13.67 -3.01 3.31
C LYS A 131 -12.44 -2.94 4.21
N LEU A 132 -12.03 -1.73 4.56
CA LEU A 132 -10.91 -1.49 5.46
C LEU A 132 -11.16 -2.15 6.83
N SER A 133 -10.13 -2.80 7.37
CA SER A 133 -10.21 -3.53 8.63
C SER A 133 -10.51 -2.62 9.84
N SER A 134 -10.00 -1.38 9.83
CA SER A 134 -10.33 -0.33 10.81
C SER A 134 -11.42 0.60 10.28
N GLN A 135 -12.57 0.66 10.94
CA GLN A 135 -13.67 1.56 10.56
C GLN A 135 -13.32 3.04 10.69
N SER A 136 -12.47 3.41 11.66
CA SER A 136 -12.00 4.78 11.88
C SER A 136 -10.75 5.12 11.07
N GLY A 137 -10.25 4.21 10.24
CA GLY A 137 -9.02 4.37 9.49
C GLY A 137 -7.75 4.25 10.35
N TYR A 138 -6.65 4.72 9.78
CA TYR A 138 -5.29 4.69 10.30
C TYR A 138 -4.66 6.09 10.17
N PRO A 139 -4.98 7.04 11.08
CA PRO A 139 -4.56 8.43 10.95
C PRO A 139 -3.04 8.65 10.96
N ALA A 140 -2.28 7.69 11.50
CA ALA A 140 -0.82 7.73 11.53
C ALA A 140 -0.16 7.05 10.31
N PHE A 141 -0.93 6.63 9.29
CA PHE A 141 -0.38 6.11 8.02
C PHE A 141 0.66 7.08 7.45
N ARG A 142 1.83 6.55 7.07
CA ARG A 142 3.05 7.36 6.95
C ARG A 142 3.14 8.15 5.64
N GLY A 143 2.45 7.71 4.58
CA GLY A 143 2.35 8.45 3.31
C GLY A 143 2.77 7.65 2.08
N LEU A 144 3.33 8.34 1.09
CA LEU A 144 3.65 7.77 -0.22
C LEU A 144 5.14 7.82 -0.55
N MET A 145 5.61 6.78 -1.22
CA MET A 145 6.88 6.73 -1.96
C MET A 145 6.55 6.77 -3.46
N SER A 146 7.44 7.34 -4.27
CA SER A 146 7.27 7.28 -5.71
C SER A 146 8.53 6.86 -6.46
N TRP A 147 8.33 6.03 -7.47
CA TRP A 147 9.29 5.83 -8.56
C TRP A 147 8.89 6.72 -9.74
N SER A 148 9.55 7.83 -10.02
CA SER A 148 10.67 8.44 -9.27
C SER A 148 10.60 9.96 -9.36
N ILE A 149 11.46 10.66 -8.64
CA ILE A 149 11.61 12.13 -8.74
C ILE A 149 11.85 12.56 -10.19
N ASN A 150 12.67 11.82 -10.95
CA ASN A 150 12.96 12.14 -12.35
C ASN A 150 11.72 11.96 -13.25
N TRP A 151 10.93 10.91 -13.02
CA TRP A 151 9.68 10.69 -13.75
C TRP A 151 8.62 11.71 -13.40
N ASP A 152 8.53 12.11 -12.12
CA ASP A 152 7.66 13.17 -11.65
C ASP A 152 8.01 14.51 -12.33
N ALA A 153 9.30 14.88 -12.33
CA ALA A 153 9.78 16.09 -13.01
C ALA A 153 9.46 16.07 -14.51
N LYS A 154 9.62 14.91 -15.18
CA LYS A 154 9.25 14.74 -16.58
C LYS A 154 7.74 14.79 -16.82
N ASN A 155 6.94 14.44 -15.82
CA ASN A 155 5.49 14.50 -15.83
C ASN A 155 4.95 15.79 -15.17
N ASN A 156 5.69 16.89 -15.32
CA ASN A 156 5.30 18.22 -14.84
C ASN A 156 4.99 18.30 -13.33
N PHE A 157 5.69 17.49 -12.52
CA PHE A 157 5.52 17.41 -11.07
C PHE A 157 4.09 17.07 -10.62
N GLU A 158 3.33 16.33 -11.44
CA GLU A 158 1.95 15.95 -11.12
C GLU A 158 1.86 15.23 -9.77
N PHE A 159 2.75 14.25 -9.53
CA PHE A 159 2.73 13.44 -8.32
C PHE A 159 3.06 14.30 -7.10
N SER A 160 4.23 14.95 -7.11
CA SER A 160 4.69 15.70 -5.93
C SER A 160 3.74 16.85 -5.59
N ASN A 161 3.26 17.63 -6.56
CA ASN A 161 2.34 18.73 -6.31
C ASN A 161 1.00 18.24 -5.74
N ASN A 162 0.42 17.18 -6.31
CA ASN A 162 -0.88 16.68 -5.83
C ASN A 162 -0.80 16.13 -4.41
N TYR A 163 0.19 15.29 -4.12
CA TYR A 163 0.24 14.62 -2.83
C TYR A 163 0.84 15.49 -1.73
N ARG A 164 1.76 16.42 -2.04
CA ARG A 164 2.17 17.45 -1.09
C ARG A 164 0.96 18.27 -0.62
N THR A 165 0.18 18.79 -1.56
CA THR A 165 -1.03 19.56 -1.27
C THR A 165 -2.04 18.75 -0.45
N TYR A 166 -2.24 17.48 -0.80
CA TYR A 166 -3.16 16.60 -0.05
C TYR A 166 -2.69 16.42 1.41
N PHE A 167 -1.43 16.04 1.64
CA PHE A 167 -0.92 15.80 2.99
C PHE A 167 -0.87 17.09 3.83
N ASP A 168 -0.54 18.24 3.22
CA ASP A 168 -0.55 19.54 3.91
C ASP A 168 -1.95 19.98 4.34
N SER A 169 -2.98 19.54 3.63
CA SER A 169 -4.38 19.86 3.94
C SER A 169 -4.96 19.01 5.07
N LEU A 170 -4.27 17.97 5.53
CA LEU A 170 -4.79 17.07 6.55
C LEU A 170 -4.84 17.73 7.93
N SER A 171 -6.05 18.08 8.37
CA SER A 171 -6.33 18.52 9.74
C SER A 171 -6.83 17.35 10.61
N LEU A 172 -5.95 16.40 10.93
CA LEU A 172 -6.29 15.23 11.73
C LEU A 172 -6.47 15.63 13.21
N GLN A 173 -7.69 15.53 13.73
CA GLN A 173 -7.96 15.55 15.17
C GLN A 173 -7.81 14.11 15.68
N LYS A 174 -6.90 13.91 16.64
CA LYS A 174 -6.61 12.60 17.24
C LYS A 174 -7.29 12.46 18.58
#